data_AF-A0ABD3R0G1-F1
#
_entry.id   AF-A0ABD3R0G1-F1
#
_cell.length_a   1.000
_cell.length_b   1.000
_cell.length_c   1.000
_cell.angle_alpha   90.00
_cell.angle_beta   90.00
_cell.angle_gamma   90.00
#
_symmetry.space_group_name_H-M   'P 1'
#
loop_
_entity.id
_entity.type
_entity.pdbx_description
1 polymer ?
#
loop_
_entity_poly.entity_id
_entity_poly.type
_entity_poly.pdbx_seq_one_letter_code
_entity_poly.pdbx_strand_id
1 'polypeptide(L)'
;MTTSPLTPSQQSQLLSLPGNSVCAECSTPNTSWSSLTYGITLCLDCAGLHRGLGVHLSFVRSLTMDDWSEAQFQQMMRGGNERWNQAWKEGDATLEFRERQFWKAVKEGTMERNDMVAHVRSKYESDVARRYRDMLALKAGTNTTSYGDGDTCSSAVSPQPNHVVSLPVEEPPTIQQAYQETWPFALALVTTNSKNLTSLLMWVICGFGLASWVNKHGPLSYAKWLVPGIIGATAFVPYYFISKMASGFAAGWVNHRQEAFKSARNLLVELISNNRAKRLSTCDVYYPKCGPNATDEKKARAGLIFYPGALVDRTAYAPIASKLAEAGVFVVVANMEPFRVVISLKSYNLKEKVMRMISDALLLGAEDGGGLWQVDEWAIGGHSMGGHLAIAACANEMSSTLKKVVLWGVGSYPTPSMYPSKVLKDSTSDVDVLLINGSNDTIVKNSYSGKNAMELLEAKLPPRAGSDSVSGKGCTFYITIEGGNHSGCAHYGPQTYPRRDADRTITLEEQQIQTAKFTADFLLGNYSKLHS
;
A
#
# COMPACT_ATOMS: atom_id res chain seq x y z
N MET A 1 -17.79 8.74 -11.52
CA MET A 1 -17.81 9.87 -12.46
C MET A 1 -17.42 9.35 -13.82
N THR A 2 -18.20 9.60 -14.85
CA THR A 2 -17.91 9.16 -16.23
C THR A 2 -16.70 9.93 -16.77
N THR A 3 -15.75 9.22 -17.37
CA THR A 3 -14.61 9.81 -18.08
C THR A 3 -14.81 9.64 -19.57
N SER A 4 -14.44 10.64 -20.36
CA SER A 4 -14.53 10.60 -21.82
C SER A 4 -13.39 11.41 -22.43
N PRO A 5 -12.99 11.15 -23.69
CA PRO A 5 -12.01 11.98 -24.37
C PRO A 5 -12.47 13.45 -24.42
N LEU A 6 -11.53 14.40 -24.32
CA LEU A 6 -11.86 15.81 -24.48
C LEU A 6 -12.41 16.06 -25.88
N THR A 7 -13.51 16.80 -25.96
CA THR A 7 -14.03 17.28 -27.25
C THR A 7 -13.04 18.26 -27.90
N PRO A 8 -13.04 18.42 -29.24
CA PRO A 8 -12.21 19.42 -29.91
C PRO A 8 -12.41 20.84 -29.36
N SER A 9 -13.63 21.18 -28.94
CA SER A 9 -13.93 22.47 -28.28
C SER A 9 -13.22 22.60 -26.94
N GLN A 10 -13.25 21.57 -26.08
CA GLN A 10 -12.55 21.58 -24.80
C GLN A 10 -11.02 21.65 -24.98
N GLN A 11 -10.48 20.92 -25.95
CA GLN A 11 -9.05 20.99 -26.28
C GLN A 11 -8.65 22.41 -26.70
N SER A 12 -9.45 23.03 -27.59
CA SER A 12 -9.23 24.42 -28.02
C SER A 12 -9.35 25.40 -26.85
N GLN A 13 -10.29 25.19 -25.92
CA GLN A 13 -10.42 26.01 -24.71
C GLN A 13 -9.17 25.93 -23.83
N LEU A 14 -8.66 24.72 -23.57
CA LEU A 14 -7.41 24.56 -22.80
C LEU A 14 -6.22 25.22 -23.49
N LEU A 15 -6.09 25.07 -24.81
CA LEU A 15 -4.99 25.67 -25.57
C LEU A 15 -5.12 27.20 -25.70
N SER A 16 -6.34 27.75 -25.57
CA SER A 16 -6.58 29.19 -25.58
C SER A 16 -6.25 29.89 -24.26
N LEU A 17 -6.00 29.13 -23.18
CA LEU A 17 -5.58 29.72 -21.91
C LEU A 17 -4.22 30.43 -22.06
N PRO A 18 -3.99 31.53 -21.32
CA PRO A 18 -2.76 32.29 -21.43
C PRO A 18 -1.49 31.43 -21.24
N GLY A 19 -0.59 31.51 -22.22
CA GLY A 19 0.67 30.75 -22.27
C GLY A 19 0.57 29.28 -22.72
N ASN A 20 -0.62 28.71 -22.90
CA ASN A 20 -0.77 27.28 -23.24
C ASN A 20 -0.43 26.92 -24.69
N SER A 21 -0.17 27.92 -25.55
CA SER A 21 0.26 27.71 -26.94
C SER A 21 1.67 27.11 -27.08
N VAL A 22 2.47 27.15 -26.01
CA VAL A 22 3.84 26.62 -25.95
C VAL A 22 4.03 25.80 -24.68
N CYS A 23 5.00 24.88 -24.69
CA CYS A 23 5.29 24.02 -23.54
C CYS A 23 5.73 24.83 -22.31
N ALA A 24 5.16 24.54 -21.15
CA ALA A 24 5.49 25.17 -19.88
C ALA A 24 6.96 25.03 -19.45
N GLU A 25 7.68 24.07 -20.02
CA GLU A 25 9.08 23.80 -19.74
C GLU A 25 10.00 24.41 -20.80
N CYS A 26 10.07 23.78 -21.99
CA CYS A 26 11.04 24.14 -23.01
C CYS A 26 10.58 25.22 -24.00
N SER A 27 9.33 25.71 -23.84
CA SER A 27 8.67 26.69 -24.72
C SER A 27 8.52 26.26 -26.19
N THR A 28 8.63 24.97 -26.50
CA THR A 28 8.34 24.43 -27.84
C THR A 28 6.84 24.52 -28.13
N PRO A 29 6.41 24.91 -29.35
CA PRO A 29 4.99 24.95 -29.74
C PRO A 29 4.37 23.53 -29.83
N ASN A 30 3.06 23.48 -30.09
CA ASN A 30 2.29 22.24 -30.27
C ASN A 30 2.23 21.38 -29.02
N THR A 31 1.71 21.94 -27.93
CA THR A 31 1.44 21.19 -26.71
C THR A 31 0.25 20.26 -26.92
N SER A 32 0.46 18.96 -26.71
CA SER A 32 -0.58 17.92 -26.80
C SER A 32 -0.72 17.11 -25.51
N TRP A 33 0.07 17.47 -24.50
CA TRP A 33 0.13 16.82 -23.21
C TRP A 33 -0.09 17.85 -22.11
N SER A 34 -0.31 17.36 -20.90
CA SER A 34 -0.60 18.21 -19.75
C SER A 34 -0.05 17.60 -18.47
N SER A 35 0.19 18.45 -17.48
CA SER A 35 0.27 18.04 -16.08
C SER A 35 -0.94 18.59 -15.34
N LEU A 36 -1.85 17.69 -14.96
CA LEU A 36 -3.06 18.00 -14.19
C LEU A 36 -2.75 18.59 -12.82
N THR A 37 -1.61 18.19 -12.23
CA THR A 37 -1.16 18.66 -10.92
C THR A 37 -0.93 20.18 -10.90
N TYR A 38 -0.44 20.76 -11.99
CA TYR A 38 -0.16 22.20 -12.11
C TYR A 38 -1.09 22.92 -13.09
N GLY A 39 -2.02 22.21 -13.73
CA GLY A 39 -2.87 22.78 -14.76
C GLY A 39 -2.09 23.36 -15.96
N ILE A 40 -0.98 22.72 -16.34
CA ILE A 40 -0.07 23.19 -17.40
C ILE A 40 -0.09 22.27 -18.61
N THR A 41 0.26 22.81 -19.79
CA THR A 41 0.41 22.07 -21.04
C THR A 41 1.88 21.85 -21.40
N LEU A 42 2.18 20.68 -21.95
CA LEU A 42 3.52 20.16 -22.20
C LEU A 42 3.64 19.63 -23.63
N CYS A 43 4.85 19.69 -24.19
CA CYS A 43 5.20 18.90 -25.36
C CYS A 43 5.43 17.43 -24.97
N LEU A 44 5.53 16.54 -25.96
CA LEU A 44 5.74 15.10 -25.73
C LEU A 44 7.01 14.80 -24.92
N ASP A 45 8.12 15.48 -25.21
CA ASP A 45 9.40 15.21 -24.54
C ASP A 45 9.37 15.62 -23.06
N CYS A 46 8.87 16.81 -22.76
CA CYS A 46 8.71 17.28 -21.38
C CYS A 46 7.65 16.46 -20.64
N ALA A 47 6.58 16.01 -21.30
CA ALA A 47 5.65 15.05 -20.71
C ALA A 47 6.36 13.73 -20.34
N GLY A 48 7.33 13.28 -21.14
CA GLY A 48 8.21 12.15 -20.83
C GLY A 48 9.07 12.38 -19.58
N LEU A 49 9.64 13.58 -19.42
CA LEU A 49 10.40 13.95 -18.22
C LEU A 49 9.50 13.98 -16.98
N HIS A 50 8.31 14.57 -17.11
CA HIS A 50 7.31 14.65 -16.05
C HIS A 50 6.80 13.26 -15.60
N ARG A 51 6.69 12.30 -16.51
CA ARG A 51 6.40 10.90 -16.15
C ARG A 51 7.47 10.28 -15.25
N GLY A 52 8.74 10.66 -15.45
CA GLY A 52 9.88 10.24 -14.61
C GLY A 52 9.89 10.83 -13.18
N LEU A 53 9.05 11.82 -12.90
CA LEU A 53 8.85 12.37 -11.56
C LEU A 53 7.95 11.49 -10.70
N GLY A 54 7.06 10.72 -11.35
CA GLY A 54 5.98 9.99 -10.70
C GLY A 54 4.72 10.82 -10.50
N VAL A 55 3.58 10.13 -10.43
CA VAL A 55 2.23 10.73 -10.43
C VAL A 55 1.94 11.65 -9.24
N HIS A 56 2.66 11.48 -8.12
CA HIS A 56 2.54 12.31 -6.92
C HIS A 56 3.12 13.72 -7.10
N LEU A 57 4.08 13.90 -8.00
CA LEU A 57 4.66 15.20 -8.34
C LEU A 57 4.05 15.81 -9.59
N SER A 58 3.80 15.00 -10.62
CA SER A 58 3.19 15.47 -11.87
C SER A 58 2.33 14.37 -12.49
N PHE A 59 1.01 14.56 -12.47
CA PHE A 59 0.07 13.66 -13.11
C PHE A 59 -0.13 14.03 -14.58
N VAL A 60 0.49 13.25 -15.47
CA VAL A 60 0.55 13.55 -16.91
C VAL A 60 -0.61 12.92 -17.68
N ARG A 61 -1.28 13.71 -18.53
CA ARG A 61 -2.34 13.25 -19.45
C ARG A 61 -2.18 13.83 -20.86
N SER A 62 -2.52 13.05 -21.86
CA SER A 62 -2.69 13.48 -23.25
C SER A 62 -3.99 14.25 -23.41
N LEU A 63 -3.95 15.37 -24.12
CA LEU A 63 -5.15 16.15 -24.45
C LEU A 63 -6.04 15.44 -25.48
N THR A 64 -5.47 14.51 -26.26
CA THR A 64 -6.15 13.86 -27.40
C THR A 64 -6.37 12.36 -27.24
N MET A 65 -5.56 11.68 -26.42
CA MET A 65 -5.54 10.21 -26.34
C MET A 65 -6.07 9.64 -25.03
N ASP A 66 -6.12 10.44 -23.96
CA ASP A 66 -6.59 9.98 -22.66
C ASP A 66 -8.07 10.35 -22.45
N ASP A 67 -8.74 9.61 -21.58
CA ASP A 67 -10.06 9.99 -21.05
C ASP A 67 -9.92 10.98 -19.90
N TRP A 68 -10.84 11.95 -19.87
CA TRP A 68 -10.87 13.05 -18.92
C TRP A 68 -12.17 13.06 -18.13
N SER A 69 -12.09 13.38 -16.84
CA SER A 69 -13.25 13.77 -16.06
C SER A 69 -13.49 15.28 -16.15
N GLU A 70 -14.72 15.71 -15.91
CA GLU A 70 -15.04 17.14 -15.86
C GLU A 70 -14.19 17.86 -14.80
N ALA A 71 -13.94 17.22 -13.65
CA ALA A 71 -13.08 17.78 -12.62
C ALA A 71 -11.63 17.99 -13.11
N GLN A 72 -11.10 17.08 -13.93
CA GLN A 72 -9.77 17.22 -14.53
C GLN A 72 -9.71 18.35 -15.56
N PHE A 73 -10.77 18.49 -16.37
CA PHE A 73 -10.91 19.62 -17.28
C PHE A 73 -10.96 20.95 -16.53
N GLN A 74 -11.81 21.06 -15.51
CA GLN A 74 -11.92 22.26 -14.66
C GLN A 74 -10.61 22.57 -13.92
N GLN A 75 -9.86 21.55 -13.50
CA GLN A 75 -8.54 21.75 -12.90
C GLN A 75 -7.56 22.40 -13.88
N MET A 76 -7.53 21.95 -15.13
CA MET A 76 -6.73 22.60 -16.18
C MET A 76 -7.18 24.04 -16.44
N MET A 77 -8.50 24.29 -16.44
CA MET A 77 -9.07 25.64 -16.63
C MET A 77 -8.66 26.64 -15.54
N ARG A 78 -8.34 26.17 -14.32
CA ARG A 78 -7.85 27.02 -13.21
C ARG A 78 -6.35 27.31 -13.30
N GLY A 79 -5.60 26.51 -14.05
CA GLY A 79 -4.17 26.64 -14.24
C GLY A 79 -3.81 27.63 -15.34
N GLY A 80 -2.99 27.17 -16.28
CA GLY A 80 -2.41 27.95 -17.37
C GLY A 80 -0.89 28.11 -17.22
N ASN A 81 -0.17 27.93 -18.32
CA ASN A 81 1.28 28.01 -18.34
C ASN A 81 1.79 29.39 -17.97
N GLU A 82 1.11 30.46 -18.39
CA GLU A 82 1.53 31.82 -18.01
C GLU A 82 1.43 32.03 -16.50
N ARG A 83 0.36 31.53 -15.87
CA ARG A 83 0.17 31.60 -14.42
C ARG A 83 1.23 30.81 -13.67
N TRP A 84 1.54 29.60 -14.15
CA TRP A 84 2.62 28.79 -13.60
C TRP A 84 3.98 29.49 -13.73
N ASN A 85 4.29 30.00 -14.92
CA ASN A 85 5.55 30.69 -15.19
C ASN A 85 5.69 31.96 -14.35
N GLN A 86 4.60 32.71 -14.14
CA GLN A 86 4.60 33.88 -13.27
C GLN A 86 4.88 33.49 -11.81
N ALA A 87 4.18 32.49 -11.28
CA ALA A 87 4.42 32.00 -9.92
C ALA A 87 5.86 31.49 -9.73
N TRP A 88 6.41 30.85 -10.77
CA TRP A 88 7.80 30.39 -10.77
C TRP A 88 8.80 31.55 -10.69
N LYS A 89 8.56 32.63 -11.46
CA LYS A 89 9.41 33.84 -11.47
C LYS A 89 9.33 34.62 -10.16
N GLU A 90 8.14 34.73 -9.58
CA GLU A 90 7.91 35.45 -8.32
C GLU A 90 8.49 34.71 -7.11
N GLY A 91 8.70 33.38 -7.21
CA GLY A 91 9.24 32.55 -6.14
C GLY A 91 10.71 32.80 -5.81
N ASP A 92 11.55 33.07 -6.82
CA ASP A 92 12.96 33.49 -6.70
C ASP A 92 13.51 33.89 -8.08
N ALA A 93 13.98 35.14 -8.20
CA ALA A 93 14.47 35.72 -9.45
C ALA A 93 15.69 34.98 -10.06
N THR A 94 16.45 34.24 -9.25
CA THR A 94 17.60 33.44 -9.71
C THR A 94 17.17 32.15 -10.42
N LEU A 95 15.95 31.67 -10.16
CA LEU A 95 15.42 30.44 -10.77
C LEU A 95 15.10 30.61 -12.25
N GLU A 96 14.62 31.79 -12.68
CA GLU A 96 14.33 32.05 -14.10
C GLU A 96 15.62 32.05 -14.94
N PHE A 97 16.72 32.58 -14.40
CA PHE A 97 18.01 32.54 -15.08
C PHE A 97 18.53 31.11 -15.21
N ARG A 98 18.46 30.31 -14.14
CA ARG A 98 18.89 28.89 -14.13
C ARG A 98 18.06 28.03 -15.10
N GLU A 99 16.74 28.20 -15.12
CA GLU A 99 15.85 27.50 -16.05
C GLU A 99 16.20 27.78 -17.52
N ARG A 100 16.47 29.05 -17.86
CA ARG A 100 16.83 29.42 -19.23
C ARG A 100 18.15 28.77 -19.68
N GLN A 101 19.16 28.75 -18.81
CA GLN A 101 20.43 28.10 -19.11
C GLN A 101 20.27 26.58 -19.27
N PHE A 102 19.50 25.95 -18.38
CA PHE A 102 19.21 24.52 -18.44
C PHE A 102 18.54 24.14 -19.76
N TRP A 103 17.42 24.79 -20.14
CA TRP A 103 16.71 24.45 -21.37
C TRP A 103 17.49 24.81 -22.65
N LYS A 104 18.44 25.74 -22.57
CA LYS A 104 19.40 25.99 -23.64
C LYS A 104 20.35 24.79 -23.82
N ALA A 105 20.95 24.30 -22.73
CA ALA A 105 21.83 23.13 -22.75
C ALA A 105 21.11 21.85 -23.23
N VAL A 106 19.84 21.67 -22.83
CA VAL A 106 19.00 20.57 -23.33
C VAL A 106 18.80 20.65 -24.86
N LYS A 107 18.54 21.85 -25.39
CA LYS A 107 18.38 22.07 -26.85
C LYS A 107 19.69 21.87 -27.62
N GLU A 108 20.82 22.12 -26.98
CA GLU A 108 22.16 21.88 -27.54
C GLU A 108 22.58 20.40 -27.45
N GLY A 109 21.77 19.55 -26.81
CA GLY A 109 22.01 18.10 -26.71
C GLY A 109 23.13 17.71 -25.75
N THR A 110 23.53 18.61 -24.85
CA THR A 110 24.67 18.38 -23.94
C THR A 110 24.27 17.76 -22.60
N MET A 111 23.00 17.38 -22.43
CA MET A 111 22.46 16.87 -21.17
C MET A 111 21.95 15.44 -21.30
N GLU A 112 22.33 14.61 -20.34
CA GLU A 112 21.80 13.25 -20.20
C GLU A 112 20.38 13.25 -19.65
N ARG A 113 19.58 12.25 -20.04
CA ARG A 113 18.15 12.18 -19.69
C ARG A 113 17.91 12.14 -18.18
N ASN A 114 18.77 11.48 -17.43
CA ASN A 114 18.64 11.40 -15.97
C ASN A 114 18.87 12.76 -15.31
N ASP A 115 19.83 13.55 -15.81
CA ASP A 115 20.09 14.90 -15.31
C ASP A 115 18.94 15.84 -15.66
N MET A 116 18.33 15.66 -16.84
CA MET A 116 17.11 16.38 -17.19
C MET A 116 15.95 16.08 -16.24
N VAL A 117 15.73 14.80 -15.91
CA VAL A 117 14.69 14.41 -14.94
C VAL A 117 15.01 14.94 -13.55
N ALA A 118 16.27 14.90 -13.11
CA ALA A 118 16.69 15.41 -11.80
C ALA A 118 16.47 16.92 -11.66
N HIS A 119 16.82 17.70 -12.70
CA HIS A 119 16.57 19.15 -12.72
C HIS A 119 15.08 19.46 -12.66
N VAL A 120 14.27 18.83 -13.52
CA VAL A 120 12.82 18.99 -13.53
C VAL A 120 12.21 18.55 -12.19
N ARG A 121 12.72 17.48 -11.57
CA ARG A 121 12.30 17.03 -10.24
C ARG A 121 12.54 18.11 -9.18
N SER A 122 13.73 18.69 -9.14
CA SER A 122 14.07 19.75 -8.18
C SER A 122 13.11 20.95 -8.29
N LYS A 123 12.75 21.34 -9.52
CA LYS A 123 11.74 22.39 -9.77
C LYS A 123 10.39 22.05 -9.12
N TYR A 124 9.90 20.83 -9.32
CA TYR A 124 8.55 20.43 -8.89
C TYR A 124 8.45 19.94 -7.44
N GLU A 125 9.58 19.64 -6.78
CA GLU A 125 9.68 19.40 -5.34
C GLU A 125 9.84 20.69 -4.52
N SER A 126 10.11 21.82 -5.17
CA SER A 126 10.35 23.09 -4.50
C SER A 126 9.13 23.66 -3.77
N ASP A 127 9.39 24.57 -2.84
CA ASP A 127 8.35 25.30 -2.10
C ASP A 127 7.44 26.14 -3.00
N VAL A 128 7.98 26.66 -4.11
CA VAL A 128 7.21 27.43 -5.10
C VAL A 128 6.19 26.51 -5.78
N ALA A 129 6.61 25.32 -6.20
CA ALA A 129 5.74 24.32 -6.80
C ALA A 129 4.66 23.86 -5.81
N ARG A 130 5.02 23.66 -4.54
CA ARG A 130 4.08 23.32 -3.46
C ARG A 130 3.01 24.39 -3.26
N ARG A 131 3.43 25.64 -3.06
CA ARG A 131 2.50 26.79 -2.88
C ARG A 131 1.55 26.96 -4.05
N TYR A 132 2.05 26.75 -5.28
CA TYR A 132 1.22 26.84 -6.47
C TYR A 132 0.14 25.76 -6.52
N ARG A 133 0.47 24.51 -6.15
CA ARG A 133 -0.53 23.43 -6.03
C ARG A 133 -1.59 23.76 -4.98
N ASP A 134 -1.16 24.27 -3.83
CA ASP A 134 -2.07 24.68 -2.75
C ASP A 134 -3.02 25.80 -3.23
N MET A 135 -2.51 26.78 -3.99
CA MET A 135 -3.31 27.85 -4.58
C MET A 135 -4.35 27.35 -5.59
N LEU A 136 -3.99 26.39 -6.44
CA LEU A 136 -4.94 25.77 -7.38
C LEU A 136 -6.04 25.00 -6.65
N ALA A 137 -5.69 24.33 -5.54
CA ALA A 137 -6.66 23.63 -4.69
C ALA A 137 -7.62 24.60 -3.98
N LEU A 138 -7.13 25.74 -3.46
CA LEU A 138 -7.97 26.75 -2.80
C LEU A 138 -8.98 27.42 -3.75
N LYS A 139 -8.59 27.66 -5.01
CA LYS A 139 -9.50 28.19 -6.04
C LYS A 139 -10.58 27.20 -6.48
N ALA A 140 -10.42 25.91 -6.16
CA ALA A 140 -11.46 24.93 -6.40
C ALA A 140 -12.69 25.13 -5.50
N GLY A 141 -12.49 25.63 -4.27
CA GLY A 141 -13.55 25.78 -3.27
C GLY A 141 -14.34 27.10 -3.34
N THR A 142 -13.93 28.07 -4.16
CA THR A 142 -14.51 29.43 -4.19
C THR A 142 -15.52 29.69 -5.31
N ASN A 143 -15.73 28.74 -6.24
CA ASN A 143 -16.61 28.93 -7.41
C ASN A 143 -18.09 28.56 -7.21
N THR A 144 -18.59 28.53 -5.97
CA THR A 144 -20.04 28.44 -5.68
C THR A 144 -20.52 29.68 -4.94
N THR A 145 -20.78 30.78 -5.67
CA THR A 145 -21.69 31.86 -5.25
C THR A 145 -21.88 32.87 -6.39
N SER A 146 -23.02 32.80 -7.09
CA SER A 146 -23.76 33.98 -7.59
C SER A 146 -25.08 33.56 -8.25
N TYR A 147 -26.18 33.67 -7.51
CA TYR A 147 -27.61 33.83 -7.89
C TYR A 147 -28.39 33.41 -6.64
N GLY A 148 -29.28 34.15 -6.00
CA GLY A 148 -29.98 35.41 -6.18
C GLY A 148 -31.10 35.36 -5.11
N ASP A 149 -31.38 36.48 -4.45
CA ASP A 149 -32.36 36.61 -3.36
C ASP A 149 -33.76 36.06 -3.69
N GLY A 150 -34.47 35.56 -2.67
CA GLY A 150 -35.94 35.48 -2.67
C GLY A 150 -36.56 34.26 -1.97
N ASP A 151 -37.10 34.52 -0.78
CA ASP A 151 -38.31 33.92 -0.17
C ASP A 151 -38.36 32.47 0.38
N THR A 152 -38.66 32.46 1.68
CA THR A 152 -39.40 31.51 2.53
C THR A 152 -39.96 30.21 1.93
N CYS A 153 -39.70 29.08 2.61
CA CYS A 153 -40.68 28.35 3.43
C CYS A 153 -40.33 26.85 3.51
N SER A 154 -40.46 26.32 4.71
CA SER A 154 -40.41 24.90 5.11
C SER A 154 -41.05 23.96 4.10
N SER A 155 -40.33 22.90 3.69
CA SER A 155 -40.91 21.64 3.21
C SER A 155 -39.85 20.54 3.25
N ALA A 156 -40.23 19.41 3.83
CA ALA A 156 -39.43 18.20 3.98
C ALA A 156 -38.84 17.74 2.64
N VAL A 157 -37.51 17.54 2.60
CA VAL A 157 -36.85 16.88 1.47
C VAL A 157 -36.87 15.38 1.71
N SER A 158 -37.70 14.68 0.94
CA SER A 158 -37.61 13.22 0.76
C SER A 158 -36.24 12.84 0.18
N PRO A 159 -35.67 11.69 0.55
CA PRO A 159 -34.35 11.27 0.08
C PRO A 159 -34.38 10.99 -1.43
N GLN A 160 -33.50 11.66 -2.17
CA GLN A 160 -33.22 11.36 -3.58
C GLN A 160 -32.59 9.96 -3.70
N PRO A 161 -32.87 9.20 -4.78
CA PRO A 161 -32.40 7.83 -4.91
C PRO A 161 -30.88 7.74 -5.16
N ASN A 162 -30.26 6.82 -4.43
CA ASN A 162 -28.84 6.51 -4.36
C ASN A 162 -28.06 6.62 -5.68
N HIS A 163 -27.11 7.56 -5.76
CA HIS A 163 -25.95 7.44 -6.64
C HIS A 163 -25.13 6.23 -6.15
N VAL A 164 -25.21 5.09 -6.86
CA VAL A 164 -24.44 3.89 -6.48
C VAL A 164 -22.96 4.18 -6.69
N VAL A 165 -22.22 4.41 -5.60
CA VAL A 165 -20.76 4.50 -5.64
C VAL A 165 -20.22 3.10 -5.93
N SER A 166 -19.81 2.86 -7.18
CA SER A 166 -19.15 1.61 -7.58
C SER A 166 -17.68 1.66 -7.20
N LEU A 167 -17.23 0.74 -6.35
CA LEU A 167 -15.81 0.56 -6.06
C LEU A 167 -15.09 0.05 -7.33
N PRO A 168 -13.90 0.58 -7.67
CA PRO A 168 -13.10 0.04 -8.76
C PRO A 168 -12.88 -1.46 -8.55
N VAL A 169 -13.14 -2.25 -9.59
CA VAL A 169 -12.87 -3.70 -9.58
C VAL A 169 -11.41 -3.89 -9.95
N GLU A 170 -10.59 -4.32 -8.99
CA GLU A 170 -9.19 -4.67 -9.24
C GLU A 170 -9.13 -6.12 -9.70
N GLU A 171 -8.68 -6.35 -10.94
CA GLU A 171 -8.64 -7.68 -11.53
C GLU A 171 -7.56 -8.55 -10.86
N PRO A 172 -7.86 -9.83 -10.59
CA PRO A 172 -6.87 -10.74 -10.03
C PRO A 172 -5.74 -11.00 -11.04
N PRO A 173 -4.51 -11.24 -10.58
CA PRO A 173 -3.39 -11.54 -11.45
C PRO A 173 -3.61 -12.88 -12.13
N THR A 174 -3.09 -13.01 -13.35
CA THR A 174 -3.00 -14.31 -14.02
C THR A 174 -2.05 -15.24 -13.27
N ILE A 175 -2.25 -16.56 -13.40
CA ILE A 175 -1.33 -17.56 -12.83
C ILE A 175 0.11 -17.34 -13.34
N GLN A 176 0.27 -16.87 -14.57
CA GLN A 176 1.59 -16.56 -15.14
C GLN A 176 2.25 -15.35 -14.46
N GLN A 177 1.50 -14.29 -14.17
CA GLN A 177 2.02 -13.16 -13.39
C GLN A 177 2.37 -13.59 -11.96
N ALA A 178 1.51 -14.37 -11.32
CA ALA A 178 1.78 -14.90 -9.99
C ALA A 178 3.00 -15.84 -9.95
N TYR A 179 3.25 -16.61 -11.02
CA TYR A 179 4.38 -17.54 -11.11
C TYR A 179 5.75 -16.83 -11.01
N GLN A 180 5.88 -15.65 -11.60
CA GLN A 180 7.12 -14.87 -11.52
C GLN A 180 7.40 -14.43 -10.07
N GLU A 181 6.36 -14.02 -9.34
CA GLU A 181 6.45 -13.60 -7.95
C GLU A 181 6.68 -14.77 -6.97
N THR A 182 6.19 -15.98 -7.28
CA THR A 182 6.36 -17.15 -6.41
C THR A 182 7.71 -17.84 -6.57
N TRP A 183 8.47 -17.52 -7.62
CA TRP A 183 9.77 -18.15 -7.87
C TRP A 183 10.80 -17.91 -6.75
N PRO A 184 11.04 -16.66 -6.28
CA PRO A 184 11.97 -16.41 -5.18
C PRO A 184 11.55 -17.12 -3.89
N PHE A 185 10.24 -17.25 -3.65
CA PHE A 185 9.70 -17.95 -2.49
C PHE A 185 9.97 -19.46 -2.52
N ALA A 186 9.68 -20.10 -3.66
CA ALA A 186 9.96 -21.52 -3.86
C ALA A 186 11.47 -21.80 -3.74
N LEU A 187 12.30 -20.94 -4.30
CA LEU A 187 13.75 -21.03 -4.18
C LEU A 187 14.21 -20.88 -2.72
N ALA A 188 13.67 -19.91 -1.98
CA ALA A 188 14.00 -19.70 -0.57
C ALA A 188 13.62 -20.92 0.30
N LEU A 189 12.45 -21.54 0.07
CA LEU A 189 12.03 -22.74 0.78
C LEU A 189 12.95 -23.94 0.53
N VAL A 190 13.39 -24.12 -0.71
CA VAL A 190 14.30 -25.21 -1.08
C VAL A 190 15.70 -24.98 -0.52
N THR A 191 16.20 -23.75 -0.56
CA THR A 191 17.57 -23.42 -0.11
C THR A 191 17.72 -23.37 1.41
N THR A 192 16.66 -22.99 2.14
CA THR A 192 16.68 -22.96 3.62
C THR A 192 16.53 -24.35 4.25
N ASN A 193 15.98 -25.32 3.53
CA ASN A 193 15.83 -26.69 4.00
C ASN A 193 16.99 -27.57 3.49
N SER A 194 18.20 -27.29 3.97
CA SER A 194 19.48 -27.87 3.51
C SER A 194 19.55 -29.41 3.52
N LYS A 195 18.72 -30.06 4.35
CA LYS A 195 18.60 -31.53 4.43
C LYS A 195 17.92 -32.15 3.19
N ASN A 196 17.07 -31.40 2.48
CA ASN A 196 16.36 -31.90 1.29
C ASN A 196 17.20 -31.75 0.01
N LEU A 197 18.00 -30.69 -0.11
CA LEU A 197 18.82 -30.45 -1.30
C LEU A 197 20.01 -31.42 -1.38
N THR A 198 20.67 -31.68 -0.25
CA THR A 198 21.80 -32.61 -0.14
C THR A 198 21.37 -34.06 -0.32
N SER A 199 20.21 -34.47 0.21
CA SER A 199 19.65 -35.81 0.00
C SER A 199 19.16 -36.03 -1.43
N LEU A 200 18.57 -35.02 -2.08
CA LEU A 200 18.18 -35.07 -3.50
C LEU A 200 19.40 -35.20 -4.42
N LEU A 201 20.44 -34.40 -4.19
CA LEU A 201 21.71 -34.48 -4.92
C LEU A 201 22.40 -35.84 -4.71
N MET A 202 22.44 -36.35 -3.48
CA MET A 202 22.99 -37.67 -3.16
C MET A 202 22.19 -38.81 -3.82
N TRP A 203 20.87 -38.73 -3.87
CA TRP A 203 20.03 -39.72 -4.55
C TRP A 203 20.26 -39.74 -6.06
N VAL A 204 20.50 -38.59 -6.69
CA VAL A 204 20.72 -38.51 -8.13
C VAL A 204 22.15 -38.95 -8.50
N ILE A 205 23.14 -38.63 -7.67
CA ILE A 205 24.53 -39.11 -7.82
C ILE A 205 24.62 -40.63 -7.64
N CYS A 206 23.86 -41.19 -6.68
CA CYS A 206 23.87 -42.63 -6.41
C CYS A 206 22.86 -43.45 -7.25
N GLY A 207 21.78 -42.82 -7.73
CA GLY A 207 20.64 -43.51 -8.35
C GLY A 207 20.77 -43.82 -9.85
N PHE A 208 21.63 -43.10 -10.58
CA PHE A 208 21.91 -43.42 -11.97
C PHE A 208 23.06 -44.43 -12.10
N GLY A 209 22.75 -45.69 -11.75
CA GLY A 209 23.30 -46.90 -12.38
C GLY A 209 24.79 -46.93 -12.79
N LEU A 210 25.67 -46.28 -12.03
CA LEU A 210 27.10 -46.10 -12.34
C LEU A 210 27.77 -47.46 -12.63
N ALA A 211 27.42 -48.47 -11.85
CA ALA A 211 27.98 -49.81 -11.98
C ALA A 211 27.38 -50.62 -13.15
N SER A 212 26.09 -50.46 -13.44
CA SER A 212 25.38 -51.29 -14.43
C SER A 212 25.59 -50.78 -15.87
N TRP A 213 25.68 -49.46 -16.05
CA TRP A 213 25.86 -48.84 -17.37
C TRP A 213 27.31 -48.95 -17.88
N VAL A 214 28.30 -48.74 -16.99
CA VAL A 214 29.73 -48.88 -17.32
C VAL A 214 30.06 -50.32 -17.74
N ASN A 215 29.45 -51.32 -17.09
CA ASN A 215 29.59 -52.73 -17.46
C ASN A 215 29.00 -53.06 -18.84
N LYS A 216 28.04 -52.28 -19.35
CA LYS A 216 27.33 -52.58 -20.59
C LYS A 216 27.84 -51.81 -21.81
N HIS A 217 28.43 -50.62 -21.62
CA HIS A 217 28.76 -49.70 -22.73
C HIS A 217 30.22 -49.23 -22.80
N GLY A 218 31.08 -49.66 -21.88
CA GLY A 218 32.51 -49.33 -21.85
C GLY A 218 32.83 -47.89 -21.41
N PRO A 219 34.05 -47.62 -20.93
CA PRO A 219 34.39 -46.37 -20.24
C PRO A 219 34.42 -45.12 -21.13
N LEU A 220 34.69 -45.27 -22.43
CA LEU A 220 34.83 -44.15 -23.38
C LEU A 220 33.49 -43.57 -23.88
N SER A 221 32.41 -44.36 -23.88
CA SER A 221 31.06 -43.88 -24.21
C SER A 221 30.42 -43.13 -23.02
N TYR A 222 30.83 -43.48 -21.80
CA TYR A 222 30.33 -42.90 -20.54
C TYR A 222 30.68 -41.42 -20.43
N ALA A 223 31.92 -41.04 -20.73
CA ALA A 223 32.39 -39.67 -20.63
C ALA A 223 31.56 -38.66 -21.47
N LYS A 224 30.98 -39.11 -22.60
CA LYS A 224 30.14 -38.29 -23.47
C LYS A 224 28.75 -38.01 -22.89
N TRP A 225 28.23 -38.89 -22.05
CA TRP A 225 26.90 -38.77 -21.41
C TRP A 225 26.97 -38.35 -19.94
N LEU A 226 28.14 -38.46 -19.31
CA LEU A 226 28.40 -38.04 -17.94
C LEU A 226 28.13 -36.56 -17.72
N VAL A 227 28.69 -35.70 -18.59
CA VAL A 227 28.58 -34.25 -18.43
C VAL A 227 27.13 -33.77 -18.64
N PRO A 228 26.40 -34.15 -19.70
CA PRO A 228 24.97 -33.86 -19.81
C PRO A 228 24.12 -34.46 -18.69
N GLY A 229 24.46 -35.67 -18.22
CA GLY A 229 23.77 -36.35 -17.12
C GLY A 229 23.94 -35.61 -15.78
N ILE A 230 25.16 -35.16 -15.47
CA ILE A 230 25.46 -34.36 -14.29
C ILE A 230 24.77 -32.99 -14.37
N ILE A 231 24.79 -32.33 -15.52
CA ILE A 231 24.09 -31.04 -15.72
C ILE A 231 22.58 -31.22 -15.55
N GLY A 232 22.00 -32.27 -16.15
CA GLY A 232 20.58 -32.60 -15.98
C GLY A 232 20.22 -32.86 -14.51
N ALA A 233 21.05 -33.63 -13.81
CA ALA A 233 20.89 -33.95 -12.40
C ALA A 233 21.00 -32.74 -11.46
N THR A 234 21.98 -31.86 -11.70
CA THR A 234 22.35 -30.78 -10.77
C THR A 234 21.69 -29.45 -11.08
N ALA A 235 21.28 -29.20 -12.32
CA ALA A 235 20.62 -27.95 -12.73
C ALA A 235 19.14 -28.18 -13.11
N PHE A 236 18.84 -29.14 -13.99
CA PHE A 236 17.50 -29.31 -14.53
C PHE A 236 16.51 -29.87 -13.50
N VAL A 237 16.90 -30.91 -12.75
CA VAL A 237 16.02 -31.53 -11.74
C VAL A 237 15.64 -30.52 -10.64
N PRO A 238 16.58 -29.80 -9.99
CA PRO A 238 16.22 -28.76 -9.02
C PRO A 238 15.37 -27.64 -9.61
N TYR A 239 15.71 -27.15 -10.81
CA TYR A 239 14.92 -26.14 -11.51
C TYR A 239 13.49 -26.61 -11.76
N TYR A 240 13.30 -27.84 -12.23
CA TYR A 240 11.97 -28.43 -12.47
C TYR A 240 11.14 -28.51 -11.19
N PHE A 241 11.72 -28.98 -10.07
CA PHE A 241 11.01 -29.06 -8.80
C PHE A 241 10.65 -27.68 -8.24
N ILE A 242 11.59 -26.72 -8.28
CA ILE A 242 11.33 -25.32 -7.88
C ILE A 242 10.23 -24.71 -8.77
N SER A 243 10.27 -24.97 -10.08
CA SER A 243 9.27 -24.50 -11.04
C SER A 243 7.88 -25.07 -10.78
N LYS A 244 7.79 -26.38 -10.50
CA LYS A 244 6.50 -27.01 -10.11
C LYS A 244 5.98 -26.46 -8.79
N MET A 245 6.86 -26.22 -7.82
CA MET A 245 6.49 -25.62 -6.54
C MET A 245 6.00 -24.19 -6.70
N ALA A 246 6.73 -23.35 -7.45
CA ALA A 246 6.34 -21.98 -7.77
C ALA A 246 4.99 -21.92 -8.51
N SER A 247 4.78 -22.83 -9.47
CA SER A 247 3.49 -22.97 -10.18
C SER A 247 2.35 -23.34 -9.24
N GLY A 248 2.60 -24.27 -8.30
CA GLY A 248 1.62 -24.65 -7.28
C GLY A 248 1.24 -23.50 -6.35
N PHE A 249 2.21 -22.71 -5.90
CA PHE A 249 1.94 -21.49 -5.13
C PHE A 249 1.17 -20.46 -5.94
N ALA A 250 1.53 -20.25 -7.21
CA ALA A 250 0.87 -19.27 -8.08
C ALA A 250 -0.60 -19.63 -8.28
N ALA A 251 -0.89 -20.89 -8.61
CA ALA A 251 -2.26 -21.38 -8.71
C ALA A 251 -2.99 -21.25 -7.36
N GLY A 252 -2.34 -21.61 -6.25
CA GLY A 252 -2.92 -21.48 -4.91
C GLY A 252 -3.30 -20.03 -4.56
N TRP A 253 -2.43 -19.07 -4.85
CA TRP A 253 -2.66 -17.67 -4.54
C TRP A 253 -3.75 -17.03 -5.39
N VAL A 254 -3.83 -17.40 -6.68
CA VAL A 254 -4.89 -16.91 -7.57
C VAL A 254 -6.24 -17.54 -7.20
N ASN A 255 -6.28 -18.83 -6.89
CA ASN A 255 -7.53 -19.56 -6.68
C ASN A 255 -8.10 -19.45 -5.25
N HIS A 256 -7.26 -19.17 -4.25
CA HIS A 256 -7.69 -19.13 -2.83
C HIS A 256 -7.69 -17.72 -2.23
N ARG A 257 -7.89 -16.72 -3.09
CA ARG A 257 -8.11 -15.33 -2.68
C ARG A 257 -9.33 -15.25 -1.78
N GLN A 258 -9.20 -14.51 -0.68
CA GLN A 258 -10.26 -14.30 0.28
C GLN A 258 -10.97 -12.99 -0.06
N GLU A 259 -12.13 -13.11 -0.68
CA GLU A 259 -12.99 -11.98 -1.01
C GLU A 259 -13.73 -11.48 0.24
N ALA A 260 -13.87 -10.17 0.36
CA ALA A 260 -14.69 -9.57 1.42
C ALA A 260 -16.16 -9.96 1.23
N PHE A 261 -16.89 -10.18 2.33
CA PHE A 261 -18.33 -10.35 2.23
C PHE A 261 -18.99 -9.10 1.66
N LYS A 262 -20.14 -9.30 1.00
CA LYS A 262 -20.95 -8.21 0.42
C LYS A 262 -21.31 -7.14 1.45
N SER A 263 -21.57 -7.53 2.70
CA SER A 263 -21.82 -6.63 3.83
C SER A 263 -20.67 -5.65 4.08
N ALA A 264 -19.42 -6.10 4.04
CA ALA A 264 -18.26 -5.22 4.20
C ALA A 264 -18.08 -4.25 3.02
N ARG A 265 -18.37 -4.71 1.80
CA ARG A 265 -18.37 -3.86 0.59
C ARG A 265 -19.45 -2.78 0.67
N ASN A 266 -20.66 -3.17 1.04
CA ASN A 266 -21.79 -2.25 1.23
C ASN A 266 -21.47 -1.21 2.31
N LEU A 267 -20.88 -1.63 3.43
CA LEU A 267 -20.46 -0.73 4.49
C LEU A 267 -19.43 0.29 4.00
N LEU A 268 -18.41 -0.15 3.23
CA LEU A 268 -17.43 0.78 2.68
C LEU A 268 -18.08 1.78 1.71
N VAL A 269 -18.98 1.32 0.83
CA VAL A 269 -19.73 2.18 -0.09
C VAL A 269 -20.55 3.23 0.69
N GLU A 270 -21.24 2.80 1.75
CA GLU A 270 -21.99 3.68 2.63
C GLU A 270 -21.08 4.72 3.31
N LEU A 271 -19.95 4.29 3.87
CA LEU A 271 -18.98 5.18 4.50
C LEU A 271 -18.40 6.20 3.50
N ILE A 272 -18.11 5.78 2.26
CA ILE A 272 -17.66 6.69 1.21
C ILE A 272 -18.75 7.70 0.85
N SER A 273 -20.01 7.26 0.71
CA SER A 273 -21.14 8.15 0.42
C SER A 273 -21.37 9.20 1.51
N ASN A 274 -21.00 8.87 2.75
CA ASN A 274 -21.11 9.74 3.92
C ASN A 274 -19.82 10.52 4.24
N ASN A 275 -18.82 10.53 3.34
CA ASN A 275 -17.50 11.16 3.55
C ASN A 275 -16.77 10.67 4.83
N ARG A 276 -17.06 9.43 5.25
CA ARG A 276 -16.43 8.75 6.39
C ARG A 276 -15.33 7.77 5.96
N ALA A 277 -15.20 7.51 4.66
CA ALA A 277 -14.09 6.76 4.09
C ALA A 277 -13.76 7.25 2.67
N LYS A 278 -12.55 6.95 2.18
CA LYS A 278 -12.13 7.15 0.78
C LYS A 278 -11.36 5.92 0.30
N ARG A 279 -11.60 5.49 -0.94
CA ARG A 279 -10.83 4.41 -1.59
C ARG A 279 -9.83 4.99 -2.58
N LEU A 280 -8.58 4.57 -2.45
CA LEU A 280 -7.46 4.96 -3.30
C LEU A 280 -6.83 3.74 -3.95
N SER A 281 -5.97 4.00 -4.93
CA SER A 281 -5.14 2.97 -5.54
C SER A 281 -4.15 2.36 -4.54
N THR A 282 -3.76 3.10 -3.50
CA THR A 282 -2.74 2.71 -2.52
C THR A 282 -3.33 2.20 -1.22
N CYS A 283 -4.53 2.60 -0.84
CA CYS A 283 -5.18 2.23 0.42
C CYS A 283 -6.68 2.57 0.46
N ASP A 284 -7.37 2.06 1.47
CA ASP A 284 -8.66 2.60 1.92
C ASP A 284 -8.44 3.40 3.21
N VAL A 285 -9.02 4.60 3.28
CA VAL A 285 -8.89 5.52 4.42
C VAL A 285 -10.23 5.64 5.12
N TYR A 286 -10.24 5.62 6.45
CA TYR A 286 -11.42 5.75 7.30
C TYR A 286 -11.21 6.90 8.28
N TYR A 287 -12.12 7.87 8.24
CA TYR A 287 -11.98 9.13 8.96
C TYR A 287 -12.72 9.12 10.29
N PRO A 288 -12.11 9.63 11.37
CA PRO A 288 -12.80 9.91 12.61
C PRO A 288 -14.04 10.79 12.42
N LYS A 289 -15.01 10.70 13.34
CA LYS A 289 -16.09 11.69 13.38
C LYS A 289 -15.51 13.03 13.83
N CYS A 290 -15.61 14.06 13.00
CA CYS A 290 -15.44 15.43 13.46
C CYS A 290 -16.64 15.81 14.35
N GLY A 291 -16.42 16.70 15.32
CA GLY A 291 -17.49 17.21 16.18
C GLY A 291 -18.60 17.89 15.36
N PRO A 292 -19.79 18.08 15.95
CA PRO A 292 -20.94 18.69 15.26
C PRO A 292 -20.69 20.15 14.82
N ASN A 293 -19.65 20.80 15.36
CA ASN A 293 -19.21 22.12 14.92
C ASN A 293 -18.13 21.96 13.86
N ALA A 294 -18.43 22.34 12.61
CA ALA A 294 -17.52 22.26 11.46
C ALA A 294 -16.22 23.10 11.58
N THR A 295 -16.04 23.80 12.70
CA THR A 295 -14.82 24.53 13.09
C THR A 295 -13.83 23.68 13.90
N ASP A 296 -14.21 22.48 14.34
CA ASP A 296 -13.29 21.58 15.03
C ASP A 296 -12.23 21.10 14.04
N GLU A 297 -10.98 21.48 14.29
CA GLU A 297 -9.82 21.08 13.49
C GLU A 297 -9.84 19.56 13.27
N LYS A 298 -9.58 19.13 12.02
CA LYS A 298 -9.47 17.70 11.66
C LYS A 298 -8.30 17.07 12.39
N LYS A 299 -8.51 16.65 13.63
CA LYS A 299 -7.47 16.14 14.52
C LYS A 299 -7.82 14.73 14.98
N ALA A 300 -6.84 13.84 14.91
CA ALA A 300 -6.91 12.50 15.45
C ALA A 300 -5.77 12.28 16.42
N ARG A 301 -6.08 11.76 17.61
CA ARG A 301 -5.05 11.44 18.60
C ARG A 301 -4.12 10.31 18.15
N ALA A 302 -4.65 9.38 17.35
CA ALA A 302 -3.88 8.25 16.83
C ALA A 302 -4.24 7.97 15.37
N GLY A 303 -3.23 7.58 14.60
CA GLY A 303 -3.36 7.02 13.26
C GLY A 303 -2.90 5.57 13.22
N LEU A 304 -3.55 4.73 12.42
CA LEU A 304 -3.18 3.33 12.22
C LEU A 304 -3.03 3.02 10.74
N ILE A 305 -1.83 2.59 10.34
CA ILE A 305 -1.57 2.03 9.01
C ILE A 305 -1.62 0.52 9.13
N PHE A 306 -2.57 -0.12 8.46
CA PHE A 306 -2.89 -1.52 8.63
C PHE A 306 -2.64 -2.32 7.37
N TYR A 307 -1.82 -3.37 7.48
CA TYR A 307 -1.53 -4.32 6.40
C TYR A 307 -2.48 -5.52 6.46
N PRO A 308 -3.26 -5.77 5.40
CA PRO A 308 -4.08 -6.97 5.26
C PRO A 308 -3.31 -8.29 5.42
N GLY A 309 -4.05 -9.33 5.79
CA GLY A 309 -3.57 -10.71 5.77
C GLY A 309 -3.34 -11.22 4.36
N ALA A 310 -2.55 -12.28 4.25
CA ALA A 310 -2.21 -12.89 2.96
C ALA A 310 -3.47 -13.32 2.21
N LEU A 311 -3.59 -12.87 0.96
CA LEU A 311 -4.69 -13.17 0.05
C LEU A 311 -6.05 -12.53 0.42
N VAL A 312 -6.10 -11.71 1.48
CA VAL A 312 -7.34 -11.08 1.97
C VAL A 312 -7.58 -9.75 1.28
N ASP A 313 -8.79 -9.57 0.73
CA ASP A 313 -9.29 -8.29 0.20
C ASP A 313 -9.25 -7.21 1.29
N ARG A 314 -8.63 -6.06 1.01
CA ARG A 314 -8.56 -4.92 1.94
C ARG A 314 -9.93 -4.46 2.45
N THR A 315 -10.97 -4.65 1.64
CA THR A 315 -12.35 -4.31 1.99
C THR A 315 -12.87 -5.13 3.17
N ALA A 316 -12.33 -6.34 3.41
CA ALA A 316 -12.74 -7.20 4.52
C ALA A 316 -12.47 -6.54 5.88
N TYR A 317 -11.62 -5.51 5.94
CA TYR A 317 -11.29 -4.79 7.16
C TYR A 317 -12.24 -3.62 7.46
N ALA A 318 -13.14 -3.27 6.54
CA ALA A 318 -14.05 -2.13 6.70
C ALA A 318 -14.83 -2.13 8.03
N PRO A 319 -15.40 -3.26 8.52
CA PRO A 319 -16.14 -3.27 9.79
C PRO A 319 -15.31 -2.96 11.02
N ILE A 320 -14.04 -3.37 11.07
CA ILE A 320 -13.15 -3.06 12.20
C ILE A 320 -12.60 -1.64 12.03
N ALA A 321 -12.17 -1.27 10.82
CA ALA A 321 -11.64 0.05 10.53
C ALA A 321 -12.66 1.16 10.81
N SER A 322 -13.95 0.94 10.50
CA SER A 322 -15.01 1.90 10.80
C SER A 322 -15.22 2.08 12.30
N LYS A 323 -15.20 0.99 13.09
CA LYS A 323 -15.30 1.04 14.56
C LYS A 323 -14.12 1.76 15.20
N LEU A 324 -12.91 1.53 14.68
CA LEU A 324 -11.71 2.28 15.11
C LEU A 324 -11.85 3.77 14.79
N ALA A 325 -12.33 4.12 13.59
CA ALA A 325 -12.60 5.49 13.22
C ALA A 325 -13.68 6.14 14.10
N GLU A 326 -14.74 5.42 14.46
CA GLU A 326 -15.74 5.88 15.43
C GLU A 326 -15.15 6.13 16.82
N ALA A 327 -14.13 5.38 17.22
CA ALA A 327 -13.39 5.59 18.46
C ALA A 327 -12.38 6.76 18.39
N GLY A 328 -12.26 7.44 17.25
CA GLY A 328 -11.37 8.60 17.08
C GLY A 328 -10.01 8.29 16.44
N VAL A 329 -9.81 7.07 15.91
CA VAL A 329 -8.55 6.67 15.26
C VAL A 329 -8.61 6.93 13.76
N PHE A 330 -7.59 7.58 13.20
CA PHE A 330 -7.47 7.72 11.75
C PHE A 330 -6.92 6.42 11.14
N VAL A 331 -7.70 5.70 10.32
CA VAL A 331 -7.31 4.37 9.85
C VAL A 331 -7.01 4.36 8.37
N VAL A 332 -5.88 3.73 8.00
CA VAL A 332 -5.45 3.53 6.62
C VAL A 332 -5.20 2.03 6.41
N VAL A 333 -5.98 1.37 5.56
CA VAL A 333 -5.82 -0.04 5.22
C VAL A 333 -5.12 -0.15 3.87
N ALA A 334 -3.91 -0.74 3.86
CA ALA A 334 -3.07 -0.83 2.68
C ALA A 334 -3.71 -1.61 1.53
N ASN A 335 -3.53 -1.13 0.30
CA ASN A 335 -3.82 -1.91 -0.89
C ASN A 335 -2.65 -2.85 -1.21
N MET A 336 -2.94 -4.16 -1.17
CA MET A 336 -1.97 -5.22 -1.43
C MET A 336 -2.16 -5.86 -2.81
N GLU A 337 -3.04 -5.32 -3.63
CA GLU A 337 -3.30 -5.79 -4.99
C GLU A 337 -2.11 -5.53 -5.93
N PRO A 338 -1.95 -6.34 -6.98
CA PRO A 338 -2.81 -7.45 -7.40
C PRO A 338 -2.56 -8.76 -6.62
N PHE A 339 -1.44 -8.92 -5.93
CA PHE A 339 -1.04 -10.22 -5.39
C PHE A 339 -1.64 -10.56 -4.01
N ARG A 340 -2.06 -9.54 -3.25
CA ARG A 340 -2.54 -9.63 -1.86
C ARG A 340 -1.54 -10.29 -0.89
N VAL A 341 -0.27 -10.35 -1.27
CA VAL A 341 0.80 -10.90 -0.45
C VAL A 341 2.10 -10.21 -0.80
N VAL A 342 2.92 -9.92 0.21
CA VAL A 342 4.32 -9.53 0.03
C VAL A 342 5.16 -10.73 0.42
N ILE A 343 6.20 -11.01 -0.36
CA ILE A 343 6.92 -12.29 -0.28
C ILE A 343 8.39 -12.04 0.03
N SER A 344 8.89 -10.90 -0.45
CA SER A 344 10.24 -10.43 -0.18
C SER A 344 10.22 -8.94 0.09
N LEU A 345 10.91 -8.54 1.14
CA LEU A 345 11.17 -7.13 1.42
C LEU A 345 12.26 -6.53 0.50
N LYS A 346 13.03 -7.36 -0.21
CA LYS A 346 14.07 -6.87 -1.13
C LYS A 346 13.50 -6.08 -2.31
N SER A 347 12.33 -6.48 -2.80
CA SER A 347 11.61 -5.83 -3.90
C SER A 347 10.46 -4.94 -3.41
N TYR A 348 10.25 -4.83 -2.10
CA TYR A 348 9.14 -4.10 -1.50
C TYR A 348 9.65 -3.03 -0.52
N ASN A 349 9.74 -1.79 -1.00
CA ASN A 349 10.19 -0.65 -0.20
C ASN A 349 9.12 -0.27 0.84
N LEU A 350 9.24 -0.81 2.06
CA LEU A 350 8.26 -0.61 3.13
C LEU A 350 8.13 0.85 3.52
N LYS A 351 9.25 1.54 3.82
CA LYS A 351 9.21 2.95 4.24
C LYS A 351 8.54 3.84 3.20
N GLU A 352 8.90 3.70 1.91
CA GLU A 352 8.28 4.50 0.85
C GLU A 352 6.77 4.25 0.76
N LYS A 353 6.35 2.98 0.82
CA LYS A 353 4.92 2.61 0.75
C LYS A 353 4.14 3.19 1.93
N VAL A 354 4.68 3.08 3.15
CA VAL A 354 4.06 3.63 4.37
C VAL A 354 3.95 5.16 4.27
N MET A 355 5.05 5.85 3.94
CA MET A 355 5.05 7.31 3.82
C MET A 355 4.11 7.82 2.74
N ARG A 356 4.04 7.11 1.60
CA ARG A 356 3.10 7.43 0.54
C ARG A 356 1.65 7.26 0.98
N MET A 357 1.31 6.18 1.67
CA MET A 357 -0.04 5.98 2.21
C MET A 357 -0.44 7.07 3.22
N ILE A 358 0.48 7.50 4.10
CA ILE A 358 0.24 8.63 5.01
C ILE A 358 -0.03 9.89 4.20
N SER A 359 0.84 10.21 3.24
CA SER A 359 0.72 11.42 2.42
C SER A 359 -0.60 11.43 1.64
N ASP A 360 -0.92 10.34 0.94
CA ASP A 360 -2.16 10.21 0.17
C ASP A 360 -3.38 10.38 1.11
N ALA A 361 -3.38 9.72 2.27
CA ALA A 361 -4.52 9.77 3.20
C ALA A 361 -4.74 11.15 3.84
N LEU A 362 -3.66 11.87 4.18
CA LEU A 362 -3.73 13.19 4.79
C LEU A 362 -4.17 14.27 3.79
N LEU A 363 -3.60 14.26 2.58
CA LEU A 363 -3.87 15.27 1.54
C LEU A 363 -5.32 15.24 1.05
N LEU A 364 -5.92 14.06 0.95
CA LEU A 364 -7.30 13.93 0.46
C LEU A 364 -8.36 14.34 1.49
N GLY A 365 -8.00 14.41 2.77
CA GLY A 365 -8.85 15.05 3.76
C GLY A 365 -9.09 16.53 3.46
N ALA A 366 -8.18 17.20 2.73
CA ALA A 366 -8.33 18.60 2.37
C ALA A 366 -9.29 18.84 1.20
N GLU A 367 -9.58 17.83 0.38
CA GLU A 367 -10.47 17.97 -0.79
C GLU A 367 -11.93 18.25 -0.39
N ASP A 368 -12.34 17.87 0.82
CA ASP A 368 -13.71 18.06 1.31
C ASP A 368 -13.88 19.44 1.99
N GLY A 369 -12.99 20.40 1.72
CA GLY A 369 -13.07 21.79 2.19
C GLY A 369 -12.68 22.06 3.65
N GLY A 370 -12.40 21.01 4.44
CA GLY A 370 -12.14 21.12 5.89
C GLY A 370 -10.67 21.05 6.32
N GLY A 371 -9.70 21.26 5.43
CA GLY A 371 -8.26 21.23 5.76
C GLY A 371 -7.63 19.84 5.88
N LEU A 372 -6.33 19.79 6.16
CA LEU A 372 -5.56 18.55 6.35
C LEU A 372 -5.83 17.93 7.71
N TRP A 373 -5.85 16.60 7.77
CA TRP A 373 -5.86 15.90 9.06
C TRP A 373 -4.53 16.07 9.79
N GLN A 374 -4.60 16.40 11.07
CA GLN A 374 -3.48 16.33 12.00
C GLN A 374 -3.60 15.04 12.81
N VAL A 375 -2.53 14.25 12.83
CA VAL A 375 -2.47 12.99 13.59
C VAL A 375 -1.32 13.10 14.57
N ASP A 376 -1.62 13.06 15.87
CA ASP A 376 -0.62 13.28 16.92
C ASP A 376 0.43 12.15 16.96
N GLU A 377 -0.01 10.90 16.79
CA GLU A 377 0.86 9.72 16.84
C GLU A 377 0.44 8.68 15.80
N TRP A 378 1.40 8.11 15.07
CA TRP A 378 1.16 7.04 14.12
C TRP A 378 1.60 5.67 14.65
N ALA A 379 0.74 4.69 14.43
CA ALA A 379 0.98 3.28 14.63
C ALA A 379 0.96 2.52 13.30
N ILE A 380 1.60 1.36 13.28
CA ILE A 380 1.53 0.42 12.17
C ILE A 380 1.02 -0.92 12.68
N GLY A 381 0.27 -1.65 11.86
CA GLY A 381 -0.22 -2.95 12.25
C GLY A 381 -0.52 -3.84 11.07
N GLY A 382 -0.95 -5.05 11.38
CA GLY A 382 -1.42 -5.95 10.36
C GLY A 382 -2.00 -7.25 10.90
N HIS A 383 -2.71 -7.93 10.01
CA HIS A 383 -3.30 -9.24 10.27
C HIS A 383 -2.41 -10.33 9.70
N SER A 384 -2.14 -11.40 10.46
CA SER A 384 -1.44 -12.58 9.97
C SER A 384 -0.07 -12.20 9.33
N MET A 385 0.13 -12.50 8.04
CA MET A 385 1.34 -12.10 7.32
C MET A 385 1.54 -10.57 7.23
N GLY A 386 0.46 -9.78 7.19
CA GLY A 386 0.55 -8.32 7.24
C GLY A 386 1.15 -7.80 8.55
N GLY A 387 0.96 -8.52 9.66
CA GLY A 387 1.60 -8.19 10.94
C GLY A 387 3.13 -8.31 10.88
N HIS A 388 3.66 -9.24 10.08
CA HIS A 388 5.10 -9.35 9.87
C HIS A 388 5.68 -8.21 9.03
N LEU A 389 4.90 -7.66 8.09
CA LEU A 389 5.25 -6.41 7.42
C LEU A 389 5.31 -5.24 8.40
N ALA A 390 4.34 -5.16 9.33
CA ALA A 390 4.32 -4.13 10.37
C ALA A 390 5.54 -4.21 11.30
N ILE A 391 5.88 -5.42 11.77
CA ILE A 391 7.09 -5.65 12.57
C ILE A 391 8.34 -5.22 11.79
N ALA A 392 8.48 -5.66 10.54
CA ALA A 392 9.65 -5.34 9.72
C ALA A 392 9.76 -3.84 9.43
N ALA A 393 8.66 -3.16 9.10
CA ALA A 393 8.64 -1.72 8.83
C ALA A 393 9.09 -0.92 10.06
N CYS A 394 8.53 -1.25 11.23
CA CYS A 394 8.92 -0.60 12.48
C CYS A 394 10.38 -0.92 12.84
N ALA A 395 10.76 -2.19 12.88
CA ALA A 395 12.08 -2.62 13.37
C ALA A 395 13.26 -2.19 12.48
N ASN A 396 13.06 -2.16 11.15
CA ASN A 396 14.16 -1.90 10.23
C ASN A 396 14.36 -0.42 9.94
N GLU A 397 13.26 0.34 9.78
CA GLU A 397 13.30 1.62 9.06
C GLU A 397 12.53 2.76 9.74
N MET A 398 11.61 2.47 10.67
CA MET A 398 10.62 3.47 11.14
C MET A 398 10.45 3.55 12.67
N SER A 399 11.29 2.91 13.48
CA SER A 399 11.18 2.91 14.94
C SER A 399 11.34 4.29 15.61
N SER A 400 11.89 5.28 14.89
CA SER A 400 11.92 6.68 15.31
C SER A 400 10.58 7.41 15.12
N THR A 401 9.76 6.93 14.20
CA THR A 401 8.51 7.59 13.75
C THR A 401 7.26 6.84 14.26
N LEU A 402 7.32 5.52 14.35
CA LEU A 402 6.23 4.65 14.75
C LEU A 402 6.56 4.06 16.12
N LYS A 403 5.77 4.42 17.14
CA LYS A 403 5.95 3.98 18.54
C LYS A 403 4.96 2.91 18.98
N LYS A 404 4.03 2.51 18.11
CA LYS A 404 3.03 1.49 18.39
C LYS A 404 2.90 0.50 17.25
N VAL A 405 2.85 -0.78 17.58
CA VAL A 405 2.62 -1.87 16.62
C VAL A 405 1.39 -2.69 17.02
N VAL A 406 0.47 -2.93 16.07
CA VAL A 406 -0.76 -3.70 16.29
C VAL A 406 -0.74 -5.00 15.48
N LEU A 407 -0.88 -6.14 16.14
CA LEU A 407 -0.76 -7.47 15.53
C LEU A 407 -2.03 -8.28 15.79
N TRP A 408 -2.72 -8.69 14.72
CA TRP A 408 -3.90 -9.56 14.81
C TRP A 408 -3.60 -10.95 14.23
N GLY A 409 -3.79 -12.02 14.99
CA GLY A 409 -3.58 -13.40 14.50
C GLY A 409 -2.15 -13.66 14.04
N VAL A 410 -1.15 -13.10 14.72
CA VAL A 410 0.26 -13.17 14.30
C VAL A 410 0.97 -14.28 15.07
N GLY A 411 1.59 -15.22 14.34
CA GLY A 411 2.37 -16.34 14.87
C GLY A 411 3.84 -16.30 14.48
N SER A 412 4.53 -17.44 14.56
CA SER A 412 5.99 -17.58 14.44
C SER A 412 6.59 -17.48 13.02
N TYR A 413 5.84 -16.98 12.05
CA TYR A 413 6.11 -17.16 10.63
C TYR A 413 6.04 -15.83 9.88
N PRO A 414 7.08 -15.39 9.12
CA PRO A 414 7.94 -16.26 8.30
C PRO A 414 9.42 -16.29 8.71
N THR A 415 10.17 -17.21 8.08
CA THR A 415 11.61 -17.39 8.30
C THR A 415 12.39 -16.08 8.04
N PRO A 416 13.50 -15.81 8.77
CA PRO A 416 14.30 -14.60 8.60
C PRO A 416 14.81 -14.37 7.16
N SER A 417 14.91 -15.44 6.36
CA SER A 417 15.30 -15.35 4.95
C SER A 417 14.27 -14.65 4.06
N MET A 418 12.98 -14.74 4.41
CA MET A 418 11.87 -14.13 3.65
C MET A 418 11.56 -12.72 4.16
N TYR A 419 11.61 -12.53 5.47
CA TYR A 419 11.36 -11.25 6.13
C TYR A 419 12.51 -10.98 7.10
N PRO A 420 13.64 -10.46 6.60
CA PRO A 420 14.74 -10.05 7.45
C PRO A 420 14.27 -8.86 8.28
N SER A 421 13.95 -9.09 9.54
CA SER A 421 13.61 -8.04 10.50
C SER A 421 14.66 -8.00 11.59
N LYS A 422 15.11 -6.81 11.95
CA LYS A 422 15.76 -6.59 13.25
C LYS A 422 14.79 -7.01 14.36
N VAL A 423 15.35 -7.39 15.50
CA VAL A 423 14.57 -7.72 16.69
C VAL A 423 14.11 -6.41 17.33
N LEU A 424 12.81 -6.24 17.58
CA LEU A 424 12.28 -5.05 18.30
C LEU A 424 12.74 -5.02 19.77
N LYS A 425 13.20 -6.16 20.30
CA LYS A 425 13.72 -6.31 21.67
C LYS A 425 15.04 -5.58 21.94
N ASP A 426 15.96 -5.55 20.97
CA ASP A 426 17.38 -5.23 21.24
C ASP A 426 17.81 -3.82 20.82
N SER A 427 16.99 -3.07 20.09
CA SER A 427 17.41 -1.77 19.56
C SER A 427 16.43 -0.64 19.85
N THR A 428 16.69 0.13 20.91
CA THR A 428 16.38 1.58 21.01
C THR A 428 14.90 2.01 20.89
N SER A 429 13.95 1.08 20.89
CA SER A 429 12.56 1.39 20.57
C SER A 429 11.71 1.42 21.84
N ASP A 430 11.34 2.63 22.25
CA ASP A 430 10.15 2.91 23.07
C ASP A 430 8.88 2.55 22.26
N VAL A 431 8.79 1.30 21.79
CA VAL A 431 7.72 0.79 20.92
C VAL A 431 6.87 -0.16 21.72
N ASP A 432 5.61 0.21 21.89
CA ASP A 432 4.61 -0.68 22.45
C ASP A 432 4.03 -1.57 21.35
N VAL A 433 3.70 -2.81 21.72
CA VAL A 433 3.11 -3.80 20.82
C VAL A 433 1.82 -4.34 21.42
N LEU A 434 0.75 -4.38 20.64
CA LEU A 434 -0.46 -5.12 20.97
C LEU A 434 -0.53 -6.37 20.10
N LEU A 435 -0.63 -7.54 20.73
CA LEU A 435 -0.88 -8.81 20.05
C LEU A 435 -2.23 -9.37 20.47
N ILE A 436 -3.17 -9.45 19.52
CA ILE A 436 -4.50 -10.05 19.71
C ILE A 436 -4.56 -11.36 18.94
N ASN A 437 -4.83 -12.47 19.64
CA ASN A 437 -5.07 -13.79 19.04
C ASN A 437 -6.40 -14.38 19.53
N GLY A 438 -7.02 -15.23 18.72
CA GLY A 438 -8.21 -15.97 19.13
C GLY A 438 -7.84 -17.27 19.87
N SER A 439 -8.59 -17.68 20.89
CA SER A 439 -8.30 -18.95 21.59
C SER A 439 -8.54 -20.19 20.72
N ASN A 440 -9.29 -20.08 19.64
CA ASN A 440 -9.45 -21.10 18.60
C ASN A 440 -8.58 -20.85 17.35
N ASP A 441 -7.65 -19.90 17.36
CA ASP A 441 -6.73 -19.69 16.22
C ASP A 441 -5.74 -20.85 16.11
N THR A 442 -6.04 -21.80 15.22
CA THR A 442 -5.18 -22.97 15.00
C THR A 442 -4.07 -22.70 14.00
N ILE A 443 -4.18 -21.62 13.21
CA ILE A 443 -3.15 -21.21 12.24
C ILE A 443 -1.91 -20.74 12.99
N VAL A 444 -2.09 -19.92 14.03
CA VAL A 444 -1.01 -19.47 14.91
C VAL A 444 -0.43 -20.64 15.71
N LYS A 445 -1.31 -21.47 16.31
CA LYS A 445 -0.90 -22.62 17.15
C LYS A 445 -0.12 -23.69 16.38
N ASN A 446 -0.51 -23.98 15.13
CA ASN A 446 0.12 -25.02 14.30
C ASN A 446 1.22 -24.46 13.38
N SER A 447 1.74 -23.27 13.64
CA SER A 447 2.76 -22.65 12.80
C SER A 447 4.03 -23.52 12.66
N TYR A 448 4.77 -23.32 11.57
CA TYR A 448 5.79 -24.23 11.02
C TYR A 448 6.91 -24.67 11.99
N SER A 449 7.06 -24.03 13.14
CA SER A 449 8.20 -24.24 14.04
C SER A 449 7.97 -25.23 15.20
N GLY A 450 6.85 -25.96 15.22
CA GLY A 450 6.55 -26.91 16.30
C GLY A 450 6.24 -26.20 17.63
N LYS A 451 6.38 -26.92 18.76
CA LYS A 451 5.95 -26.50 20.11
C LYS A 451 6.47 -25.14 20.61
N ASN A 452 7.47 -24.54 19.95
CA ASN A 452 8.15 -23.30 20.37
C ASN A 452 7.83 -22.08 19.48
N ALA A 453 6.76 -22.15 18.69
CA ALA A 453 6.37 -21.07 17.77
C ALA A 453 6.23 -19.70 18.47
N MET A 454 5.46 -19.62 19.55
CA MET A 454 5.23 -18.35 20.24
C MET A 454 6.51 -17.79 20.87
N GLU A 455 7.39 -18.65 21.37
CA GLU A 455 8.70 -18.25 21.91
C GLU A 455 9.56 -17.55 20.84
N LEU A 456 9.51 -18.02 19.59
CA LEU A 456 10.25 -17.40 18.48
C LEU A 456 9.69 -16.04 18.08
N LEU A 457 8.37 -15.84 18.20
CA LEU A 457 7.76 -14.52 17.99
C LEU A 457 8.12 -13.60 19.15
N GLU A 458 7.99 -14.07 20.38
CA GLU A 458 8.33 -13.33 21.61
C GLU A 458 9.79 -12.88 21.63
N ALA A 459 10.71 -13.70 21.12
CA ALA A 459 12.11 -13.32 20.97
C ALA A 459 12.33 -12.09 20.07
N LYS A 460 11.37 -11.79 19.17
CA LYS A 460 11.42 -10.64 18.26
C LYS A 460 10.73 -9.39 18.83
N LEU A 461 9.86 -9.53 19.84
CA LEU A 461 9.03 -8.46 20.37
C LEU A 461 9.59 -7.89 21.68
N PRO A 462 9.16 -6.68 22.09
CA PRO A 462 9.46 -6.17 23.42
C PRO A 462 8.96 -7.10 24.54
N PRO A 463 9.49 -6.99 25.77
CA PRO A 463 9.06 -7.80 26.91
C PRO A 463 7.55 -7.70 27.14
N ARG A 464 6.94 -8.77 27.68
CA ARG A 464 5.52 -8.75 28.04
C ARG A 464 5.23 -7.63 29.04
N ALA A 465 4.11 -6.95 28.88
CA ALA A 465 3.63 -5.96 29.84
C ALA A 465 3.37 -6.64 31.21
N GLY A 466 4.01 -6.13 32.26
CA GLY A 466 3.91 -6.64 33.64
C GLY A 466 4.24 -5.55 34.67
N SER A 467 4.26 -5.90 35.96
CA SER A 467 4.58 -4.98 37.06
C SER A 467 6.01 -4.44 37.00
N ASP A 468 6.93 -5.17 36.36
CA ASP A 468 8.35 -4.82 36.20
C ASP A 468 8.63 -4.07 34.89
N SER A 469 7.58 -3.50 34.27
CA SER A 469 7.75 -2.63 33.11
C SER A 469 8.59 -1.41 33.51
N VAL A 470 9.83 -1.39 33.04
CA VAL A 470 10.73 -0.25 33.26
C VAL A 470 10.17 0.93 32.48
N SER A 471 9.75 1.98 33.21
CA SER A 471 9.28 3.24 32.62
C SER A 471 10.20 3.72 31.49
N GLY A 472 9.64 4.02 30.32
CA GLY A 472 10.37 4.46 29.13
C GLY A 472 10.97 3.35 28.26
N LYS A 473 10.59 2.08 28.48
CA LYS A 473 10.87 0.98 27.55
C LYS A 473 9.57 0.37 27.05
N GLY A 474 9.49 0.19 25.73
CA GLY A 474 8.32 -0.41 25.08
C GLY A 474 8.01 -1.81 25.59
N CYS A 475 6.73 -2.17 25.60
CA CYS A 475 6.24 -3.46 26.10
C CYS A 475 5.23 -4.12 25.15
N THR A 476 4.98 -5.41 25.34
CA THR A 476 4.01 -6.17 24.54
C THR A 476 2.80 -6.58 25.38
N PHE A 477 1.62 -6.12 24.99
CA PHE A 477 0.33 -6.51 25.53
C PHE A 477 -0.22 -7.72 24.76
N TYR A 478 -0.55 -8.79 25.48
CA TYR A 478 -1.10 -10.02 24.91
C TYR A 478 -2.57 -10.12 25.26
N ILE A 479 -3.43 -10.17 24.24
CA ILE A 479 -4.87 -10.32 24.40
C ILE A 479 -5.32 -11.59 23.70
N THR A 480 -6.06 -12.43 24.43
CA THR A 480 -6.72 -13.61 23.88
C THR A 480 -8.22 -13.34 23.81
N ILE A 481 -8.79 -13.38 22.60
CA ILE A 481 -10.25 -13.34 22.42
C ILE A 481 -10.78 -14.76 22.55
N GLU A 482 -11.47 -15.04 23.65
CA GLU A 482 -12.03 -16.36 23.91
C GLU A 482 -13.08 -16.75 22.87
N GLY A 483 -12.93 -17.95 22.31
CA GLY A 483 -13.78 -18.47 21.25
C GLY A 483 -13.52 -17.89 19.86
N GLY A 484 -12.61 -16.93 19.75
CA GLY A 484 -12.23 -16.32 18.47
C GLY A 484 -11.26 -17.21 17.67
N ASN A 485 -11.27 -17.07 16.34
CA ASN A 485 -10.37 -17.79 15.43
C ASN A 485 -9.52 -16.82 14.59
N HIS A 486 -8.69 -17.32 13.68
CA HIS A 486 -7.81 -16.49 12.83
C HIS A 486 -8.62 -15.54 11.94
N SER A 487 -9.54 -16.12 11.15
CA SER A 487 -10.32 -15.38 10.14
C SER A 487 -11.26 -14.32 10.74
N GLY A 488 -11.61 -14.43 12.03
CA GLY A 488 -12.50 -13.49 12.69
C GLY A 488 -11.93 -12.08 12.88
N CYS A 489 -10.64 -11.88 12.59
CA CYS A 489 -9.99 -10.57 12.57
C CYS A 489 -10.27 -9.76 11.28
N ALA A 490 -11.10 -10.27 10.36
CA ALA A 490 -11.65 -9.51 9.23
C ALA A 490 -12.97 -10.14 8.75
N HIS A 491 -13.63 -9.53 7.77
CA HIS A 491 -15.00 -9.83 7.35
C HIS A 491 -15.04 -10.61 6.02
N TYR A 492 -14.49 -11.83 6.04
CA TYR A 492 -14.40 -12.75 4.90
C TYR A 492 -14.74 -14.19 5.32
N GLY A 493 -14.78 -15.10 4.33
CA GLY A 493 -15.11 -16.52 4.53
C GLY A 493 -14.13 -17.28 5.44
N PRO A 494 -14.46 -18.53 5.80
CA PRO A 494 -13.54 -19.38 6.56
C PRO A 494 -12.20 -19.55 5.85
N GLN A 495 -11.09 -19.45 6.59
CA GLN A 495 -9.76 -19.72 6.05
C GLN A 495 -9.62 -21.24 5.81
N THR A 496 -9.46 -21.64 4.54
CA THR A 496 -9.24 -23.04 4.15
C THR A 496 -7.85 -23.29 3.55
N TYR A 497 -7.15 -22.24 3.13
CA TYR A 497 -5.84 -22.28 2.50
C TYR A 497 -4.87 -21.31 3.21
N PRO A 498 -3.57 -21.62 3.37
CA PRO A 498 -2.93 -22.90 3.08
C PRO A 498 -3.33 -24.00 4.07
N ARG A 499 -4.02 -23.63 5.16
CA ARG A 499 -4.55 -24.55 6.16
C ARG A 499 -5.96 -24.13 6.56
N ARG A 500 -6.76 -25.12 6.93
CA ARG A 500 -8.06 -24.90 7.53
C ARG A 500 -7.88 -24.40 8.97
N ASP A 501 -8.53 -23.30 9.30
CA ASP A 501 -8.62 -22.80 10.67
C ASP A 501 -9.78 -23.48 11.43
N ALA A 502 -9.76 -23.42 12.77
CA ALA A 502 -10.88 -23.91 13.57
C ALA A 502 -12.05 -22.93 13.55
N ASP A 503 -13.23 -23.44 13.86
CA ASP A 503 -14.45 -22.65 13.88
C ASP A 503 -14.52 -21.76 15.14
N ARG A 504 -15.16 -20.59 15.01
CA ARG A 504 -15.43 -19.70 16.15
C ARG A 504 -16.55 -20.29 17.01
N THR A 505 -16.45 -20.11 18.33
CA THR A 505 -17.57 -20.36 19.25
C THR A 505 -18.32 -19.07 19.60
N ILE A 506 -17.78 -17.91 19.21
CA ILE A 506 -18.45 -16.60 19.24
C ILE A 506 -18.83 -16.17 17.82
N THR A 507 -19.74 -15.22 17.71
CA THR A 507 -20.10 -14.65 16.41
C THR A 507 -18.91 -13.87 15.80
N LEU A 508 -18.94 -13.73 14.47
CA LEU A 508 -17.94 -12.91 13.78
C LEU A 508 -17.95 -11.46 14.27
N GLU A 509 -19.14 -10.91 14.51
CA GLU A 509 -19.30 -9.53 14.96
C GLU A 509 -18.74 -9.33 16.38
N GLU A 510 -19.00 -10.25 17.32
CA GLU A 510 -18.45 -10.19 18.67
C GLU A 510 -16.92 -10.19 18.67
N GLN A 511 -16.30 -11.04 17.85
CA GLN A 511 -14.84 -11.04 17.71
C GLN A 511 -14.34 -9.71 17.15
N GLN A 512 -14.97 -9.18 16.09
CA GLN A 512 -14.60 -7.92 15.46
C GLN A 512 -14.75 -6.71 16.40
N ILE A 513 -15.81 -6.69 17.22
CA ILE A 513 -16.02 -5.66 18.25
C ILE A 513 -14.91 -5.71 19.30
N GLN A 514 -14.56 -6.90 19.78
CA GLN A 514 -13.47 -7.05 20.76
C GLN A 514 -12.12 -6.64 20.16
N THR A 515 -11.80 -7.08 18.94
CA THR A 515 -10.58 -6.67 18.24
C THR A 515 -10.50 -5.15 18.07
N ALA A 516 -11.59 -4.51 17.65
CA ALA A 516 -11.65 -3.05 17.51
C ALA A 516 -11.46 -2.34 18.85
N LYS A 517 -12.15 -2.81 19.91
CA LYS A 517 -12.10 -2.22 21.25
C LYS A 517 -10.68 -2.25 21.83
N PHE A 518 -10.05 -3.43 21.88
CA PHE A 518 -8.70 -3.57 22.43
C PHE A 518 -7.67 -2.78 21.62
N THR A 519 -7.82 -2.76 20.29
CA THR A 519 -6.96 -1.95 19.42
C THR A 519 -7.14 -0.44 19.68
N ALA A 520 -8.37 0.05 19.80
CA ALA A 520 -8.63 1.45 20.10
C ALA A 520 -8.09 1.85 21.48
N ASP A 521 -8.34 1.03 22.52
CA ASP A 521 -7.83 1.28 23.87
C ASP A 521 -6.29 1.34 23.89
N PHE A 522 -5.61 0.45 23.17
CA PHE A 522 -4.16 0.50 23.01
C PHE A 522 -3.67 1.77 22.29
N LEU A 523 -4.24 2.08 21.12
CA LEU A 523 -3.80 3.23 20.32
C LEU A 523 -4.02 4.56 21.06
N LEU A 524 -5.11 4.67 21.80
CA LEU A 524 -5.46 5.84 22.60
C LEU A 524 -4.82 5.86 24.00
N GLY A 525 -3.94 4.89 24.32
CA GLY A 525 -3.18 4.86 25.58
C GLY A 525 -4.00 4.49 26.83
N ASN A 526 -5.14 3.84 26.68
CA ASN A 526 -5.97 3.32 27.78
C ASN A 526 -5.45 1.97 28.29
N TYR A 527 -4.15 1.87 28.61
CA TYR A 527 -3.49 0.59 28.91
C TYR A 527 -4.06 -0.15 30.12
N SER A 528 -4.68 0.56 31.07
CA SER A 528 -5.37 -0.06 32.21
C SER A 528 -6.49 -1.03 31.81
N LYS A 529 -7.06 -0.88 30.60
CA LYS A 529 -8.11 -1.76 30.06
C LYS A 529 -7.56 -2.97 29.29
N LEU A 530 -6.24 -3.06 29.13
CA LEU A 530 -5.56 -4.17 28.45
C LEU A 530 -5.03 -5.23 29.43
N HIS A 531 -5.17 -4.99 30.73
CA HIS A 531 -4.88 -5.96 31.78
C HIS A 531 -6.18 -6.67 32.17
N SER A 532 -6.43 -7.82 31.55
CA SER A 532 -7.49 -8.76 31.97
C SER A 532 -6.97 -10.18 31.93
#